data_AF-A0A2N8KDL5-F1
#
_entry.id   AF-A0A2N8KDL5-F1
#
_cell.length_a   1.000
_cell.length_b   1.000
_cell.length_c   1.000
_cell.angle_alpha   90.00
_cell.angle_beta   90.00
_cell.angle_gamma   90.00
#
_symmetry.space_group_name_H-M   'P 1'
#
loop_
_entity.id
_entity.type
_entity.pdbx_description
1 polymer ?
#
loop_
_entity_poly.entity_id
_entity_poly.type
_entity_poly.pdbx_seq_one_letter_code
_entity_poly.pdbx_strand_id
1 'polypeptide(L)'
;MPFKEPLTADQLRTIRLRQPWNPDVIALLWEIKRLRSVLLRLHQVSGDLKRPASLMGEIYDDLMEGLAAEPCVIERDQMTAELLEQPRKLRKGMALRSRSR
;
A
#
# COMPACT_ATOMS: atom_id res chain seq x y z
N MET A 1 -15.50 -14.76 -16.86
CA MET A 1 -14.72 -13.56 -17.26
C MET A 1 -13.44 -13.56 -16.44
N PRO A 2 -12.26 -13.38 -17.03
CA PRO A 2 -11.02 -13.26 -16.27
C PRO A 2 -11.05 -12.01 -15.38
N PHE A 3 -10.31 -12.05 -14.27
CA PHE A 3 -10.13 -10.87 -13.43
C PHE A 3 -9.36 -9.80 -14.20
N LYS A 4 -9.78 -8.55 -14.05
CA LYS A 4 -8.99 -7.39 -14.52
C LYS A 4 -7.95 -7.05 -13.47
N GLU A 5 -6.88 -6.40 -13.90
CA GLU A 5 -5.90 -5.81 -13.00
C GLU A 5 -6.56 -4.90 -11.95
N PRO A 6 -6.11 -4.96 -10.67
CA PRO A 6 -6.63 -4.10 -9.63
C PRO A 6 -6.38 -2.62 -9.92
N LEU A 7 -7.31 -1.76 -9.50
CA LEU A 7 -7.21 -0.32 -9.71
C LEU A 7 -6.28 0.34 -8.67
N THR A 8 -5.40 1.22 -9.16
CA THR A 8 -4.58 2.12 -8.33
C THR A 8 -5.44 3.16 -7.60
N ALA A 9 -4.91 3.79 -6.55
CA ALA A 9 -5.60 4.87 -5.84
C ALA A 9 -5.95 6.04 -6.77
N ASP A 10 -5.08 6.38 -7.72
CA ASP A 10 -5.31 7.46 -8.69
C ASP A 10 -6.41 7.13 -9.69
N GLN A 11 -6.50 5.89 -10.15
CA GLN A 11 -7.60 5.44 -11.00
C GLN A 11 -8.94 5.46 -10.26
N LEU A 12 -8.96 5.01 -8.99
CA LEU A 12 -10.15 5.08 -8.13
C LEU A 12 -10.58 6.53 -7.89
N ARG A 13 -9.63 7.44 -7.66
CA ARG A 13 -9.88 8.88 -7.54
C ARG A 13 -10.44 9.46 -8.84
N THR A 14 -9.90 9.04 -9.99
CA THR A 14 -10.41 9.46 -11.30
C THR A 14 -11.86 8.99 -11.53
N ILE A 15 -12.22 7.78 -11.10
CA ILE A 15 -13.61 7.31 -11.12
C ILE A 15 -14.50 8.21 -10.26
N ARG A 16 -14.08 8.52 -9.03
CA ARG A 16 -14.81 9.42 -8.12
C ARG A 16 -15.06 10.79 -8.74
N LEU A 17 -14.05 11.36 -9.40
CA LEU A 17 -14.12 12.70 -10.01
C LEU A 17 -15.02 12.75 -11.24
N ARG A 18 -15.13 11.66 -12.00
CA ARG A 18 -16.03 11.58 -13.16
C ARG A 18 -17.50 11.52 -12.77
N GLN A 19 -17.81 10.93 -11.61
CA GLN A 19 -19.20 10.76 -11.14
C GLN A 19 -19.34 11.16 -9.66
N PRO A 20 -19.19 12.45 -9.31
CA PRO A 20 -19.17 12.88 -7.92
C PRO A 20 -20.53 12.79 -7.22
N TRP A 21 -21.62 12.61 -7.97
CA TRP A 21 -22.99 12.53 -7.45
C TRP A 21 -23.61 11.13 -7.52
N ASN A 22 -22.96 10.14 -8.14
CA ASN A 22 -23.55 8.81 -8.29
C ASN A 22 -23.42 8.00 -6.98
N PRO A 23 -24.52 7.69 -6.29
CA PRO A 23 -24.48 6.99 -5.00
C PRO A 23 -23.92 5.58 -5.09
N ASP A 24 -24.18 4.86 -6.19
CA ASP A 24 -23.67 3.50 -6.39
C ASP A 24 -22.16 3.49 -6.57
N VAL A 25 -21.62 4.45 -7.34
CA VAL A 25 -20.17 4.60 -7.49
C VAL A 25 -19.53 4.91 -6.14
N ILE A 26 -20.15 5.76 -5.31
CA ILE A 26 -19.64 6.07 -3.97
C ILE A 26 -19.64 4.81 -3.10
N ALA A 27 -20.73 4.04 -3.09
CA ALA A 27 -20.85 2.80 -2.32
C ALA A 27 -19.78 1.76 -2.73
N LEU A 28 -19.60 1.55 -4.03
CA LEU A 28 -18.60 0.61 -4.54
C LEU A 28 -17.17 1.05 -4.23
N LEU A 29 -16.85 2.34 -4.35
CA LEU A 29 -15.53 2.88 -3.97
C LEU A 29 -15.25 2.70 -2.47
N TRP A 30 -16.29 2.80 -1.62
CA TRP A 30 -16.17 2.50 -0.19
C TRP A 30 -15.87 1.03 0.08
N GLU A 31 -16.56 0.10 -0.60
CA GLU A 31 -16.27 -1.32 -0.47
C GLU A 31 -14.85 -1.66 -0.96
N ILE A 32 -14.40 -1.07 -2.07
CA ILE A 32 -13.02 -1.22 -2.56
C ILE A 32 -12.03 -0.72 -1.51
N LYS A 33 -12.27 0.46 -0.91
CA LYS A 33 -11.43 0.99 0.17
C LYS A 33 -11.40 0.05 1.39
N ARG A 34 -12.55 -0.53 1.76
CA ARG A 34 -12.66 -1.51 2.85
C ARG A 34 -11.83 -2.76 2.56
N LEU A 35 -11.93 -3.31 1.34
CA LEU A 35 -11.15 -4.48 0.91
C LEU A 35 -9.64 -4.20 0.90
N ARG A 36 -9.21 -3.08 0.32
CA ARG A 36 -7.81 -2.64 0.37
C ARG A 36 -7.32 -2.52 1.82
N SER A 37 -8.15 -2.06 2.75
CA SER A 37 -7.79 -1.98 4.18
C SER A 37 -7.65 -3.35 4.85
N VAL A 38 -8.32 -4.40 4.35
CA VAL A 38 -8.13 -5.78 4.82
C VAL A 38 -6.80 -6.33 4.30
N LEU A 39 -6.52 -6.16 3.01
CA LEU A 39 -5.25 -6.60 2.40
C LEU A 39 -4.05 -5.93 3.06
N LEU A 40 -4.12 -4.63 3.31
CA LEU A 40 -3.06 -3.90 4.01
C LEU A 40 -2.79 -4.45 5.42
N ARG A 41 -3.83 -4.87 6.15
CA ARG A 41 -3.65 -5.49 7.47
C ARG A 41 -3.04 -6.89 7.37
N LEU A 42 -3.45 -7.67 6.37
CA LEU A 42 -2.80 -8.95 6.10
C LEU A 42 -1.31 -8.75 5.77
N HIS A 43 -0.99 -7.77 4.93
CA HIS A 43 0.39 -7.44 4.58
C HIS A 43 1.21 -7.03 5.81
N GLN A 44 0.64 -6.20 6.70
CA GLN A 44 1.31 -5.79 7.94
C GLN A 44 1.70 -6.97 8.84
N VAL A 45 0.84 -7.98 8.96
CA VAL A 45 1.11 -9.15 9.82
C VAL A 45 1.82 -10.28 9.08
N SER A 46 1.92 -10.21 7.75
CA SER A 46 2.45 -11.29 6.91
C SER A 46 3.89 -11.68 7.24
N GLY A 47 4.72 -10.72 7.64
CA GLY A 47 6.11 -10.97 8.05
C GLY A 47 6.25 -11.86 9.29
N ASP A 48 5.21 -11.92 10.13
CA ASP A 48 5.18 -12.76 11.33
C ASP A 48 4.53 -14.13 11.08
N LEU A 49 3.91 -14.33 9.92
CA LEU A 49 3.28 -15.59 9.57
C LEU A 49 4.33 -16.62 9.13
N LYS A 50 4.21 -17.83 9.67
CA LYS A 50 5.05 -18.95 9.24
C LYS A 50 4.44 -19.62 8.02
N ARG A 51 5.25 -19.81 6.98
CA ARG A 51 4.87 -20.65 5.83
C ARG A 51 4.50 -22.07 6.30
N PRO A 52 3.31 -22.60 5.94
CA PRO A 52 2.93 -23.98 6.24
C PRO A 52 3.87 -24.99 5.56
N ALA A 53 4.18 -26.10 6.24
CA ALA A 53 4.99 -27.20 5.68
C ALA A 53 4.19 -28.22 4.85
N SER A 54 2.87 -28.10 4.81
CA SER A 54 1.97 -28.98 4.06
C SER A 54 1.75 -28.50 2.63
N LEU A 55 0.84 -29.16 1.90
CA LEU A 55 0.33 -28.72 0.59
C LEU A 55 -0.23 -27.28 0.60
N MET A 56 -0.55 -26.73 1.77
CA MET A 56 -0.96 -25.33 1.92
C MET A 56 0.21 -24.34 1.74
N GLY A 57 1.45 -24.83 1.69
CA GLY A 57 2.63 -24.00 1.47
C GLY A 57 2.63 -23.31 0.11
N GLU A 58 2.18 -23.99 -0.95
CA GLU A 58 2.08 -23.39 -2.30
C GLU A 58 1.02 -22.28 -2.31
N ILE A 59 -0.16 -22.53 -1.72
CA ILE A 59 -1.23 -21.53 -1.61
C ILE A 59 -0.76 -20.32 -0.78
N TYR A 60 0.05 -20.56 0.26
CA TYR A 60 0.65 -19.49 1.05
C TYR A 60 1.61 -18.65 0.19
N ASP A 61 2.47 -19.30 -0.60
CA ASP A 61 3.43 -18.60 -1.46
C ASP A 61 2.70 -17.75 -2.51
N ASP A 62 1.69 -18.30 -3.18
CA ASP A 62 0.82 -17.58 -4.13
C ASP A 62 0.11 -16.40 -3.46
N LEU A 63 -0.39 -16.59 -2.23
CA LEU A 63 -1.04 -15.52 -1.47
C LEU A 63 -0.05 -14.40 -1.13
N MET A 64 1.18 -14.72 -0.72
CA MET A 64 2.19 -13.72 -0.39
C MET A 64 2.69 -12.98 -1.63
N GLU A 65 2.89 -13.69 -2.73
CA GLU A 65 3.26 -13.09 -4.02
C GLU A 65 2.16 -12.15 -4.53
N GLY A 66 0.91 -12.62 -4.57
CA GLY A 66 -0.24 -11.82 -4.97
C GLY A 66 -0.43 -10.60 -4.07
N LEU A 67 -0.29 -10.77 -2.75
CA LEU A 67 -0.40 -9.67 -1.79
C LEU A 67 0.69 -8.60 -2.00
N ALA A 68 1.93 -8.99 -2.30
CA ALA A 68 3.01 -8.04 -2.58
C ALA A 68 2.81 -7.28 -3.89
N ALA A 69 2.11 -7.88 -4.86
CA ALA A 69 1.79 -7.27 -6.15
C ALA A 69 0.56 -6.32 -6.10
N GLU A 70 -0.20 -6.31 -5.01
CA GLU A 70 -1.39 -5.46 -4.88
C GLU A 70 -1.02 -3.97 -4.91
N PRO A 71 -1.69 -3.13 -5.74
CA PRO A 71 -1.41 -1.70 -5.82
C PRO A 71 -1.48 -0.99 -4.46
N CYS A 72 -2.39 -1.41 -3.59
CA CYS A 72 -2.53 -0.80 -2.26
C CYS A 72 -1.34 -1.05 -1.34
N VAL A 73 -0.64 -2.17 -1.50
CA VAL A 73 0.57 -2.52 -0.75
C VAL A 73 1.75 -1.72 -1.30
N ILE A 74 1.95 -1.74 -2.62
CA ILE A 74 3.03 -0.98 -3.29
C ILE A 74 2.95 0.51 -2.95
N GLU A 75 1.78 1.13 -3.08
CA GLU A 75 1.55 2.55 -2.78
C GLU A 75 1.85 2.88 -1.29
N ARG A 76 1.48 1.98 -0.36
CA ARG A 76 1.76 2.15 1.07
C ARG A 76 3.25 2.09 1.36
N ASP A 77 3.96 1.13 0.75
CA ASP A 77 5.39 0.93 0.98
C ASP A 77 6.20 2.11 0.43
N GLN A 78 5.81 2.61 -0.75
CA GLN A 78 6.35 3.85 -1.31
C GLN A 78 6.14 5.04 -0.36
N MET A 79 4.91 5.27 0.09
CA MET A 79 4.60 6.34 1.05
C MET A 79 5.41 6.19 2.35
N THR A 80 5.57 4.96 2.86
CA THR A 80 6.36 4.68 4.06
C THR A 80 7.84 4.98 3.84
N ALA A 81 8.40 4.55 2.71
CA ALA A 81 9.78 4.82 2.34
C ALA A 81 10.06 6.32 2.20
N GLU A 82 9.16 7.05 1.54
CA GLU A 82 9.26 8.51 1.40
C GLU A 82 9.26 9.23 2.75
N LEU A 83 8.37 8.83 3.67
CA LEU A 83 8.30 9.37 5.02
C LEU A 83 9.57 9.09 5.84
N LEU A 84 10.20 7.92 5.66
CA LEU A 84 11.44 7.55 6.36
C LEU A 84 12.69 8.24 5.76
N GLU A 85 12.68 8.60 4.48
CA GLU A 85 13.77 9.33 3.82
C GLU A 85 13.76 10.84 4.11
N GLN A 86 12.58 11.45 4.31
CA GLN A 86 12.44 12.87 4.69
C GLN A 86 13.29 13.31 5.91
N PRO A 87 13.34 12.59 7.05
CA PRO A 87 14.14 12.99 8.20
C PRO A 87 15.66 12.91 7.96
N ARG A 88 16.14 12.15 6.96
CA ARG A 88 17.57 12.05 6.64
C ARG A 88 18.09 13.28 5.90
N LYS A 89 17.25 13.95 5.11
CA LYS A 89 17.63 15.13 4.30
C LYS A 89 17.86 16.40 5.15
N LEU A 90 17.20 16.51 6.31
CA LEU A 90 17.35 17.69 7.21
C LEU A 90 18.68 17.71 7.97
N ARG A 91 19.35 16.57 8.18
CA ARG A 91 20.58 16.49 9.00
C ARG A 91 21.86 16.91 8.29
N LYS A 92 21.86 17.07 6.96
CA LYS A 92 23.05 17.50 6.21
C LYS A 92 23.34 19.01 6.28
N GLY A 93 22.46 19.81 6.89
CA GLY A 93 22.60 21.27 6.98
C GLY A 93 23.05 21.85 8.33
N MET A 94 23.13 21.06 9.41
CA MET A 94 23.37 21.56 10.78
C MET A 94 24.80 21.34 11.30
N ALA A 95 25.81 21.31 10.42
CA ALA A 95 27.21 21.23 10.82
C ALA A 95 28.04 22.34 10.16
N LEU A 96 27.80 23.60 10.55
CA LEU A 96 28.74 24.72 10.38
C LEU A 96 28.25 25.92 11.19
N ARG A 97 28.72 26.01 12.45
CA ARG A 97 28.99 27.25 13.20
C ARG A 97 29.45 26.93 14.63
N SER A 98 30.59 26.25 14.78
CA SER A 98 31.42 26.49 15.97
C SER A 98 32.17 27.79 15.73
N ARG A 99 31.79 28.82 16.50
CA ARG A 99 32.45 30.12 16.51
C ARG A 99 33.88 29.94 17.00
N SER A 100 34.83 30.34 16.16
CA SER A 100 36.18 30.72 16.58
C SER A 100 36.08 31.91 17.54
N ARG A 101 36.63 31.73 18.74
CA ARG A 101 37.19 32.77 19.60
C ARG A 101 38.32 32.15 20.41
#